data_AF-A0A816FGA5-F1
#
_entry.id   AF-A0A816FGA5-F1
#
_cell.length_a   1.000
_cell.length_b   1.000
_cell.length_c   1.000
_cell.angle_alpha   90.00
_cell.angle_beta   90.00
_cell.angle_gamma   90.00
#
_symmetry.space_group_name_H-M   'P 1'
#
loop_
_entity.id
_entity.type
_entity.pdbx_description
1 polymer ?
#
loop_
_entity_poly.entity_id
_entity_poly.type
_entity_poly.pdbx_seq_one_letter_code
_entity_poly.pdbx_strand_id
1 'polypeptide(L)'
;SQALFIVLDETSSDWIYSIADREAANELRKQLLRDDFLFTIHFHHDLHECSLGPVTKALQDDDISYLELMKLIDEKKKMLRKWIEQQTPMWGPSLSNYIQESNKNLYGLFKIEPANRKKLSQECCDHINRMLQELDRRFVRSVLRENLSILFDPNYLMGHKEIVGEPEYGRDALNYTRLKYGKLPSFDKTAVQYEWELIKAPLAEYLKTSINHLRRQFWKSFILLRKTVNEHFDQQFKNILVLLSIYLLSTSNNAECERGFSAANRVQTNGRSRLLRETLDTLLNIRLLLSDDVRSQRCQFVAEKAFESWNDHESNRRYPRTKLIIDVTDDYEPSTQKGVGVGK
;
A
#
# COMPACT_ATOMS: atom_id res chain seq x y z
N SER A 1 2.94 -28.85 -7.29
CA SER A 1 3.92 -29.29 -8.31
C SER A 1 3.84 -30.80 -8.55
N GLN A 2 3.91 -31.65 -7.52
CA GLN A 2 3.90 -33.13 -7.68
C GLN A 2 2.68 -33.67 -8.45
N ALA A 3 1.46 -33.18 -8.17
CA ALA A 3 0.26 -33.59 -8.90
C ALA A 3 0.34 -33.29 -10.41
N LEU A 4 0.92 -32.16 -10.81
CA LEU A 4 1.10 -31.82 -12.23
C LEU A 4 2.10 -32.77 -12.90
N PHE A 5 3.19 -33.11 -12.22
CA PHE A 5 4.16 -34.07 -12.76
C PHE A 5 3.57 -35.47 -12.90
N ILE A 6 2.74 -35.91 -11.95
CA ILE A 6 2.02 -37.19 -12.04
C ILE A 6 1.09 -37.18 -13.26
N VAL A 7 0.27 -36.13 -13.40
CA VAL A 7 -0.64 -36.00 -14.55
C VAL A 7 0.12 -35.98 -15.87
N LEU A 8 1.26 -35.28 -15.95
CA LEU A 8 2.07 -35.25 -17.17
C LEU A 8 2.74 -36.59 -17.48
N ASP A 9 3.15 -37.35 -16.46
CA ASP A 9 3.75 -38.68 -16.61
C ASP A 9 2.70 -39.73 -17.01
N GLU A 10 1.52 -39.70 -16.39
CA GLU A 10 0.37 -40.51 -16.79
C GLU A 10 -0.08 -40.18 -18.21
N THR A 11 -0.25 -38.88 -18.52
CA THR A 11 -0.67 -38.43 -19.85
C THR A 11 0.33 -38.84 -20.91
N SER A 12 1.63 -38.81 -20.62
CA SER A 12 2.64 -39.11 -21.64
C SER A 12 2.91 -40.60 -21.84
N SER A 13 2.54 -41.45 -20.88
CA SER A 13 2.76 -42.90 -20.91
C SER A 13 1.50 -43.70 -21.28
N ASP A 14 0.31 -43.18 -21.01
CA ASP A 14 -0.95 -43.87 -21.25
C ASP A 14 -1.40 -43.77 -22.73
N TRP A 15 -1.70 -44.93 -23.31
CA TRP A 15 -2.12 -45.08 -24.70
C TRP A 15 -3.55 -44.61 -24.96
N ILE A 16 -4.31 -44.31 -23.90
CA ILE A 16 -5.64 -43.72 -23.98
C ILE A 16 -5.60 -42.29 -24.57
N TYR A 17 -4.47 -41.58 -24.41
CA TYR A 17 -4.30 -40.23 -24.96
C TYR A 17 -3.78 -40.23 -26.41
N SER A 18 -4.15 -39.19 -27.16
CA SER A 18 -3.68 -39.03 -28.54
C SER A 18 -2.16 -38.89 -28.61
N ILE A 19 -1.55 -39.22 -29.76
CA ILE A 19 -0.09 -39.03 -29.96
C ILE A 19 0.29 -37.56 -29.70
N ALA A 20 -0.51 -36.61 -30.20
CA ALA A 20 -0.26 -35.18 -30.03
C ALA A 20 -0.28 -34.76 -28.54
N ASP A 21 -1.24 -35.26 -27.76
CA ASP A 21 -1.33 -34.92 -26.33
C ASP A 21 -0.15 -35.51 -25.53
N ARG A 22 0.27 -36.74 -25.88
CA ARG A 22 1.44 -37.38 -25.27
C ARG A 22 2.73 -36.62 -25.56
N GLU A 23 2.91 -36.18 -26.81
CA GLU A 23 4.05 -35.36 -27.22
C GLU A 23 4.05 -34.01 -26.51
N ALA A 24 2.89 -33.34 -26.45
CA ALA A 24 2.74 -32.07 -25.74
C ALA A 24 3.01 -32.21 -24.23
N ALA A 25 2.51 -33.26 -23.59
CA ALA A 25 2.77 -33.55 -22.17
C ALA A 25 4.25 -33.81 -21.90
N ASN A 26 4.93 -34.58 -22.75
CA ASN A 26 6.36 -34.83 -22.64
C ASN A 26 7.19 -33.55 -22.83
N GLU A 27 6.83 -32.71 -23.81
CA GLU A 27 7.54 -31.46 -24.06
C GLU A 27 7.34 -30.47 -22.90
N LEU A 28 6.11 -30.33 -22.41
CA LEU A 28 5.83 -29.51 -21.22
C LEU A 28 6.59 -30.03 -20.00
N ARG A 29 6.62 -31.34 -19.78
CA ARG A 29 7.41 -31.96 -18.70
C ARG A 29 8.89 -31.63 -18.83
N LYS A 30 9.49 -31.74 -20.02
CA LYS A 30 10.89 -31.35 -20.27
C LYS A 30 11.11 -29.89 -19.91
N GLN A 31 10.22 -28.99 -20.32
CA GLN A 31 10.32 -27.57 -20.01
C GLN A 31 10.24 -27.27 -18.51
N LEU A 32 9.33 -27.95 -17.79
CA LEU A 32 9.18 -27.81 -16.34
C LEU A 32 10.35 -28.40 -15.54
N LEU A 33 11.12 -29.33 -16.13
CA LEU A 33 12.30 -29.94 -15.52
C LEU A 33 13.62 -29.24 -15.88
N ARG A 34 13.59 -28.18 -16.70
CA ARG A 34 14.81 -27.43 -16.99
C ARG A 34 15.33 -26.78 -15.70
N ASP A 35 16.65 -26.84 -15.50
CA ASP A 35 17.31 -26.29 -14.29
C ASP A 35 17.05 -24.79 -14.14
N ASP A 36 17.01 -24.04 -15.24
CA ASP A 36 16.74 -22.60 -15.22
C ASP A 36 15.32 -22.26 -14.76
N PHE A 37 14.33 -23.02 -15.22
CA PHE A 37 12.94 -22.86 -14.80
C PHE A 37 12.76 -23.17 -13.31
N LEU A 38 13.27 -24.32 -12.84
CA LEU A 38 13.15 -24.72 -11.44
C LEU A 38 13.92 -23.77 -10.50
N PHE A 39 15.13 -23.37 -10.88
CA PHE A 39 15.90 -22.36 -10.16
C PHE A 39 15.09 -21.06 -10.02
N THR A 40 14.49 -20.59 -11.11
CA THR A 40 13.69 -19.36 -11.14
C THR A 40 12.43 -19.48 -10.27
N ILE A 41 11.75 -20.63 -10.28
CA ILE A 41 10.59 -20.86 -9.40
C ILE A 41 10.99 -20.82 -7.93
N HIS A 42 12.04 -21.53 -7.54
CA HIS A 42 12.49 -21.57 -6.15
C HIS A 42 12.95 -20.19 -5.69
N PHE A 43 13.66 -19.45 -6.56
CA PHE A 43 14.01 -18.05 -6.33
C PHE A 43 12.78 -17.17 -6.08
N HIS A 44 11.78 -17.22 -6.97
CA HIS A 44 10.57 -16.41 -6.82
C HIS A 44 9.76 -16.80 -5.59
N HIS A 45 9.70 -18.09 -5.25
CA HIS A 45 9.06 -18.53 -4.02
C HIS A 45 9.71 -17.89 -2.80
N ASP A 46 11.05 -17.96 -2.68
CA ASP A 46 11.75 -17.35 -1.54
C ASP A 46 11.61 -15.82 -1.53
N LEU A 47 11.65 -15.19 -2.71
CA LEU A 47 11.49 -13.74 -2.84
C LEU A 47 10.09 -13.28 -2.42
N HIS A 48 9.04 -13.94 -2.89
CA HIS A 48 7.66 -13.53 -2.67
C HIS A 48 7.11 -14.00 -1.34
N GLU A 49 7.33 -15.25 -0.94
CA GLU A 49 6.75 -15.79 0.29
C GLU A 49 7.60 -15.43 1.52
N CYS A 50 8.92 -15.62 1.45
CA CYS A 50 9.78 -15.43 2.62
C CYS A 50 10.19 -13.96 2.82
N SER A 51 10.57 -13.28 1.73
CA SER A 51 11.07 -11.91 1.82
C SER A 51 9.95 -10.88 1.79
N LEU A 52 9.11 -10.89 0.74
CA LEU A 52 8.09 -9.86 0.52
C LEU A 52 6.69 -10.21 1.03
N GLY A 53 6.45 -11.44 1.44
CA GLY A 53 5.14 -11.91 1.91
C GLY A 53 4.59 -11.05 3.05
N PRO A 54 5.40 -10.73 4.08
CA PRO A 54 5.00 -9.82 5.16
C PRO A 54 4.62 -8.42 4.68
N VAL A 55 5.32 -7.87 3.67
CA VAL A 55 4.99 -6.56 3.09
C VAL A 55 3.65 -6.63 2.37
N THR A 56 3.43 -7.67 1.57
CA THR A 56 2.16 -7.87 0.85
C THR A 56 1.00 -7.99 1.83
N LYS A 57 1.17 -8.76 2.92
CA LYS A 57 0.16 -8.88 3.98
C LYS A 57 -0.08 -7.57 4.72
N ALA A 58 0.99 -6.85 5.06
CA ALA A 58 0.90 -5.53 5.68
C ALA A 58 0.17 -4.51 4.80
N LEU A 59 0.38 -4.54 3.49
CA LEU A 59 -0.31 -3.68 2.53
C LEU A 59 -1.80 -4.02 2.38
N GLN A 60 -2.22 -5.22 2.78
CA GLN A 60 -3.63 -5.62 2.83
C GLN A 60 -4.29 -5.25 4.15
N ASP A 61 -3.51 -4.90 5.18
CA ASP A 61 -4.00 -4.42 6.47
C ASP A 61 -4.25 -2.91 6.37
N ASP A 62 -5.52 -2.52 6.42
CA ASP A 62 -5.94 -1.12 6.30
C ASP A 62 -5.52 -0.28 7.53
N ASP A 63 -5.15 -0.92 8.64
CA ASP A 63 -4.81 -0.25 9.90
C ASP A 63 -3.29 -0.10 10.16
N ILE A 64 -2.41 -0.63 9.28
CA ILE A 64 -0.97 -0.51 9.49
C ILE A 64 -0.52 0.96 9.58
N SER A 65 0.22 1.30 10.65
CA SER A 65 0.78 2.63 10.80
C SER A 65 1.81 2.91 9.71
N TYR A 66 1.90 4.17 9.29
CA TYR A 66 2.88 4.58 8.28
C TYR A 66 4.31 4.26 8.74
N LEU A 67 4.63 4.49 10.02
CA LEU A 67 5.97 4.24 10.57
C LEU A 67 6.31 2.73 10.60
N GLU A 68 5.36 1.87 10.97
CA GLU A 68 5.55 0.41 10.93
C GLU A 68 5.72 -0.09 9.49
N LEU A 69 4.91 0.42 8.55
CA LEU A 69 5.05 0.07 7.14
C LEU A 69 6.44 0.47 6.61
N MET A 70 6.89 1.70 6.87
CA MET A 70 8.21 2.16 6.42
C MET A 70 9.35 1.36 7.05
N LYS A 71 9.25 1.04 8.35
CA LYS A 71 10.21 0.17 9.04
C LYS A 71 10.27 -1.21 8.39
N LEU A 72 9.11 -1.83 8.12
CA LEU A 72 9.03 -3.13 7.46
C LEU A 72 9.67 -3.08 6.06
N ILE A 73 9.38 -2.06 5.27
CA ILE A 73 9.98 -1.85 3.94
C ILE A 73 11.50 -1.73 4.04
N ASP A 74 12.02 -0.94 4.98
CA ASP A 74 13.48 -0.79 5.17
C ASP A 74 14.17 -2.08 5.62
N GLU A 75 13.55 -2.84 6.51
CA GLU A 75 14.02 -4.16 6.91
C GLU A 75 14.10 -5.13 5.73
N LYS A 76 13.07 -5.15 4.87
CA LYS A 76 13.06 -5.99 3.67
C LYS A 76 14.05 -5.52 2.62
N LYS A 77 14.21 -4.21 2.39
CA LYS A 77 15.27 -3.69 1.50
C LYS A 77 16.66 -4.09 2.00
N LYS A 78 16.91 -4.02 3.32
CA LYS A 78 18.18 -4.48 3.92
C LYS A 78 18.41 -5.96 3.70
N MET A 79 17.38 -6.80 3.83
CA MET A 79 17.45 -8.23 3.54
C MET A 79 17.81 -8.50 2.08
N LEU A 80 17.14 -7.85 1.13
CA LEU A 80 17.39 -7.99 -0.31
C LEU A 80 18.79 -7.51 -0.71
N ARG A 81 19.30 -6.43 -0.13
CA ARG A 81 20.68 -5.98 -0.35
C ARG A 81 21.70 -7.00 0.12
N LYS A 82 21.47 -7.64 1.28
CA LYS A 82 22.33 -8.74 1.76
C LYS A 82 22.36 -9.92 0.79
N TRP A 83 21.24 -10.25 0.14
CA TRP A 83 21.20 -11.31 -0.88
C TRP A 83 22.14 -11.00 -2.05
N ILE A 84 22.19 -9.74 -2.48
CA ILE A 84 23.09 -9.29 -3.55
C ILE A 84 24.55 -9.32 -3.09
N GLU A 85 24.85 -8.83 -1.88
CA GLU A 85 26.21 -8.71 -1.34
C GLU A 85 26.90 -10.07 -1.11
N GLN A 86 26.16 -11.10 -0.72
CA GLN A 86 26.75 -12.37 -0.30
C GLN A 86 27.35 -13.20 -1.45
N GLN A 87 27.10 -12.87 -2.72
CA GLN A 87 27.61 -13.51 -3.96
C GLN A 87 27.47 -15.06 -4.05
N THR A 88 27.01 -15.73 -2.98
CA THR A 88 26.87 -17.18 -2.80
C THR A 88 25.56 -17.45 -2.03
N PRO A 89 24.83 -18.53 -2.36
CA PRO A 89 23.37 -18.50 -2.32
C PRO A 89 22.80 -18.82 -0.93
N MET A 90 22.60 -17.78 -0.12
CA MET A 90 21.46 -17.77 0.79
C MET A 90 20.31 -16.94 0.18
N TRP A 91 19.93 -17.27 -1.06
CA TRP A 91 18.76 -16.68 -1.74
C TRP A 91 17.44 -17.05 -1.06
N GLY A 92 17.49 -18.01 -0.12
CA GLY A 92 16.36 -18.47 0.68
C GLY A 92 16.38 -19.99 0.82
N PRO A 93 15.56 -20.54 1.73
CA PRO A 93 15.59 -21.96 2.05
C PRO A 93 15.19 -22.83 0.86
N SER A 94 14.24 -22.39 0.03
CA SER A 94 13.73 -23.18 -1.10
C SER A 94 14.78 -23.34 -2.19
N LEU A 95 15.43 -22.24 -2.59
CA LEU A 95 16.47 -22.27 -3.61
C LEU A 95 17.76 -22.91 -3.12
N SER A 96 18.14 -22.69 -1.86
CA SER A 96 19.31 -23.37 -1.28
C SER A 96 19.11 -24.89 -1.25
N ASN A 97 17.92 -25.37 -0.86
CA ASN A 97 17.60 -26.81 -0.88
C ASN A 97 17.62 -27.35 -2.32
N TYR A 98 16.99 -26.64 -3.26
CA TYR A 98 17.00 -27.01 -4.68
C TYR A 98 18.43 -27.18 -5.21
N ILE A 99 19.32 -26.19 -4.99
CA ILE A 99 20.71 -26.23 -5.45
C ILE A 99 21.45 -27.43 -4.85
N GLN A 100 21.24 -27.71 -3.55
CA GLN A 100 21.87 -28.84 -2.87
C GLN A 100 21.43 -30.19 -3.43
N GLU A 101 20.14 -30.40 -3.65
CA GLU A 101 19.60 -31.64 -4.22
C GLU A 101 20.09 -31.86 -5.66
N SER A 102 19.99 -30.80 -6.47
CA SER A 102 20.31 -30.82 -7.90
C SER A 102 21.79 -30.86 -8.24
N ASN A 103 22.70 -30.68 -7.28
CA ASN A 103 24.14 -30.91 -7.48
C ASN A 103 24.46 -32.36 -7.89
N LYS A 104 23.54 -33.30 -7.66
CA LYS A 104 23.64 -34.70 -8.12
C LYS A 104 22.97 -34.92 -9.48
N ASN A 105 22.61 -33.86 -10.20
CA ASN A 105 21.79 -33.88 -11.42
C ASN A 105 20.41 -34.52 -11.20
N LEU A 106 19.88 -34.40 -9.99
CA LEU A 106 18.60 -35.00 -9.57
C LEU A 106 17.76 -33.98 -8.79
N TYR A 107 16.45 -33.97 -9.00
CA TYR A 107 15.50 -33.26 -8.16
C TYR A 107 14.31 -34.17 -7.89
N GLY A 108 14.17 -34.58 -6.64
CA GLY A 108 13.36 -35.75 -6.31
C GLY A 108 13.80 -36.98 -7.12
N LEU A 109 12.90 -37.48 -7.97
CA LEU A 109 13.13 -38.64 -8.84
C LEU A 109 13.56 -38.28 -10.27
N PHE A 110 13.61 -36.99 -10.60
CA PHE A 110 13.84 -36.54 -11.97
C PHE A 110 15.30 -36.19 -12.21
N LYS A 111 15.83 -36.60 -13.36
CA LYS A 111 17.14 -36.12 -13.84
C LYS A 111 17.00 -34.71 -14.39
N ILE A 112 17.93 -33.84 -14.03
CA ILE A 112 17.99 -32.46 -14.50
C ILE A 112 19.33 -32.23 -15.17
N GLU A 113 19.30 -31.57 -16.33
CA GLU A 113 20.52 -31.06 -16.97
C GLU A 113 20.90 -29.71 -16.36
N PRO A 114 22.07 -29.59 -15.74
CA PRO A 114 22.47 -28.36 -15.05
C PRO A 114 22.65 -27.21 -16.04
N ALA A 115 22.03 -26.08 -15.75
CA ALA A 115 22.18 -24.85 -16.49
C ALA A 115 23.38 -24.04 -15.98
N ASN A 116 23.67 -22.91 -16.64
CA ASN A 116 24.67 -21.96 -16.15
C ASN A 116 24.13 -21.19 -14.92
N ARG A 117 24.25 -21.80 -13.74
CA ARG A 117 23.77 -21.24 -12.47
C ARG A 117 24.41 -19.91 -12.10
N LYS A 118 25.63 -19.64 -12.58
CA LYS A 118 26.27 -18.33 -12.39
C LYS A 118 25.52 -17.24 -13.16
N LYS A 119 25.13 -17.52 -14.40
CA LYS A 119 24.29 -16.62 -15.21
C LYS A 119 22.92 -16.41 -14.55
N LEU A 120 22.26 -17.49 -14.13
CA LEU A 120 20.95 -17.40 -13.44
C LEU A 120 21.03 -16.60 -12.15
N SER A 121 22.08 -16.79 -11.34
CA SER A 121 22.30 -16.01 -10.12
C SER A 121 22.46 -14.51 -10.44
N GLN A 122 23.18 -14.17 -11.51
CA GLN A 122 23.30 -12.78 -11.95
C GLN A 122 21.95 -12.20 -12.39
N GLU A 123 21.16 -12.95 -13.16
CA GLU A 123 19.81 -12.52 -13.58
C GLU A 123 18.88 -12.32 -12.36
N CYS A 124 19.04 -13.13 -11.31
CA CYS A 124 18.34 -12.97 -10.03
C CYS A 124 18.81 -11.70 -9.29
N CYS A 125 20.11 -11.41 -9.21
CA CYS A 125 20.64 -10.16 -8.67
C CYS A 125 20.02 -8.95 -9.39
N ASP A 126 20.00 -8.98 -10.72
CA ASP A 126 19.44 -7.91 -11.55
C ASP A 126 17.94 -7.74 -11.32
N HIS A 127 17.20 -8.84 -11.09
CA HIS A 127 15.81 -8.80 -10.68
C HIS A 127 15.61 -8.14 -9.31
N ILE A 128 16.41 -8.51 -8.31
CA ILE A 128 16.35 -7.89 -6.97
C ILE A 128 16.69 -6.40 -7.04
N ASN A 129 17.70 -6.02 -7.82
CA ASN A 129 18.07 -4.60 -8.01
C ASN A 129 16.90 -3.78 -8.58
N ARG A 130 16.22 -4.30 -9.60
CA ARG A 130 15.00 -3.66 -10.14
C ARG A 130 13.90 -3.57 -9.09
N MET A 131 13.70 -4.62 -8.31
CA MET A 131 12.71 -4.63 -7.23
C MET A 131 13.03 -3.61 -6.13
N LEU A 132 14.30 -3.47 -5.74
CA LEU A 132 14.75 -2.44 -4.80
C LEU A 132 14.47 -1.03 -5.33
N GLN A 133 14.75 -0.78 -6.61
CA GLN A 133 14.41 0.49 -7.26
C GLN A 133 12.91 0.77 -7.24
N GLU A 134 12.08 -0.24 -7.53
CA GLU A 134 10.62 -0.09 -7.47
C GLU A 134 10.11 0.14 -6.05
N LEU A 135 10.71 -0.51 -5.04
CA LEU A 135 10.37 -0.27 -3.63
C LEU A 135 10.75 1.16 -3.22
N ASP A 136 11.93 1.64 -3.59
CA ASP A 136 12.36 3.01 -3.28
C ASP A 136 11.50 4.06 -4.02
N ARG A 137 11.12 3.78 -5.27
CA ARG A 137 10.22 4.64 -6.07
C ARG A 137 8.80 4.69 -5.48
N ARG A 138 8.28 3.56 -5.00
CA ARG A 138 6.89 3.44 -4.53
C ARG A 138 6.71 3.89 -3.08
N PHE A 139 7.71 3.64 -2.23
CA PHE A 139 7.67 3.94 -0.80
C PHE A 139 8.64 5.06 -0.45
N VAL A 140 8.45 6.21 -1.10
CA VAL A 140 9.19 7.43 -0.76
C VAL A 140 8.77 7.90 0.63
N ARG A 141 9.76 8.19 1.49
CA ARG A 141 9.47 8.74 2.82
C ARG A 141 8.84 10.13 2.67
N SER A 142 7.62 10.26 3.15
CA SER A 142 6.92 11.53 3.26
C SER A 142 7.13 12.12 4.64
N VAL A 143 7.87 13.24 4.71
CA VAL A 143 8.09 14.01 5.94
C VAL A 143 6.76 14.47 6.54
N LEU A 144 5.79 14.79 5.69
CA LEU A 144 4.44 15.15 6.12
C LEU A 144 3.72 13.99 6.81
N ARG A 145 3.71 12.79 6.21
CA ARG A 145 3.09 11.61 6.81
C ARG A 145 3.78 11.19 8.10
N GLU A 146 5.09 11.31 8.16
CA GLU A 146 5.88 11.06 9.37
C GLU A 146 5.45 11.99 10.51
N ASN A 147 5.41 13.30 10.26
CA ASN A 147 4.98 14.29 11.26
C ASN A 147 3.53 14.09 11.70
N LEU A 148 2.61 13.80 10.77
CA LEU A 148 1.22 13.48 11.12
C LEU A 148 1.13 12.19 11.95
N SER A 149 1.95 11.18 11.64
CA SER A 149 1.97 9.92 12.40
C SER A 149 2.51 10.12 13.81
N ILE A 150 3.55 10.96 13.98
CA ILE A 150 4.07 11.33 15.30
C ILE A 150 2.97 11.96 16.15
N LEU A 151 2.16 12.84 15.57
CA LEU A 151 1.11 13.57 16.29
C LEU A 151 -0.13 12.71 16.57
N PHE A 152 -0.54 11.87 15.61
CA PHE A 152 -1.88 11.30 15.59
C PHE A 152 -1.96 9.78 15.48
N ASP A 153 -0.86 9.07 15.25
CA ASP A 153 -0.90 7.63 15.12
C ASP A 153 -1.08 6.93 16.47
N PRO A 154 -2.15 6.17 16.70
CA PRO A 154 -2.38 5.54 18.00
C PRO A 154 -1.28 4.57 18.41
N ASN A 155 -0.69 3.81 17.48
CA ASN A 155 0.39 2.88 17.81
C ASN A 155 1.63 3.67 18.26
N TYR A 156 1.93 4.77 17.57
CA TYR A 156 3.02 5.67 17.97
C TYR A 156 2.75 6.31 19.34
N LEU A 157 1.56 6.87 19.55
CA LEU A 157 1.15 7.52 20.79
C LEU A 157 1.19 6.56 21.98
N MET A 158 0.70 5.32 21.81
CA MET A 158 0.72 4.31 22.86
C MET A 158 2.15 3.89 23.22
N GLY A 159 3.04 3.78 22.23
CA GLY A 159 4.47 3.52 22.44
C GLY A 159 5.22 4.66 23.13
N HIS A 160 4.67 5.88 23.09
CA HIS A 160 5.29 7.10 23.63
C HIS A 160 4.44 7.78 24.72
N LYS A 161 3.50 7.05 25.34
CA LYS A 161 2.50 7.61 26.26
C LYS A 161 3.09 8.37 27.47
N GLU A 162 4.33 8.10 27.84
CA GLU A 162 5.04 8.76 28.94
C GLU A 162 5.42 10.20 28.58
N ILE A 163 5.75 10.46 27.31
CA ILE A 163 6.23 11.77 26.85
C ILE A 163 5.14 12.62 26.19
N VAL A 164 3.98 12.04 25.82
CA VAL A 164 2.90 12.78 25.11
C VAL A 164 2.41 14.02 25.89
N GLY A 165 2.45 13.96 27.23
CA GLY A 165 2.05 15.08 28.08
C GLY A 165 3.12 16.16 28.27
N GLU A 166 4.34 15.96 27.77
CA GLU A 166 5.45 16.89 27.98
C GLU A 166 5.31 18.16 27.13
N PRO A 167 5.83 19.32 27.58
CA PRO A 167 5.74 20.58 26.85
C PRO A 167 6.33 20.54 25.44
N GLU A 168 7.43 19.82 25.23
CA GLU A 168 8.11 19.80 23.92
C GLU A 168 7.57 18.72 22.96
N TYR A 169 6.68 17.85 23.43
CA TYR A 169 6.19 16.74 22.61
C TYR A 169 5.45 17.24 21.35
N GLY A 170 5.86 16.71 20.21
CA GLY A 170 5.23 16.96 18.91
C GLY A 170 5.41 18.40 18.38
N ARG A 171 6.18 19.26 19.06
CA ARG A 171 6.30 20.68 18.68
C ARG A 171 6.86 20.88 17.26
N ASP A 172 7.89 20.13 16.90
CA ASP A 172 8.50 20.19 15.57
C ASP A 172 7.55 19.64 14.49
N ALA A 173 6.90 18.51 14.79
CA ALA A 173 5.91 17.92 13.90
C ALA A 173 4.70 18.83 13.67
N LEU A 174 4.21 19.48 14.72
CA LEU A 174 3.14 20.46 14.66
C LEU A 174 3.58 21.71 13.88
N ASN A 175 4.81 22.20 14.12
CA ASN A 175 5.36 23.34 13.40
C ASN A 175 5.46 23.07 11.89
N TYR A 176 5.92 21.87 11.51
CA TYR A 176 5.97 21.47 10.12
C TYR A 176 4.57 21.43 9.49
N THR A 177 3.63 20.72 10.12
CA THR A 177 2.27 20.51 9.60
C THR A 177 1.47 21.80 9.52
N ARG A 178 1.53 22.67 10.54
CA ARG A 178 0.83 23.97 10.52
C ARG A 178 1.37 24.92 9.45
N LEU A 179 2.68 24.89 9.19
CA LEU A 179 3.27 25.70 8.12
C LEU A 179 2.83 25.21 6.75
N LYS A 180 2.83 23.88 6.53
CA LYS A 180 2.35 23.25 5.29
C LYS A 180 0.88 23.59 5.03
N TYR A 181 0.01 23.51 6.04
CA TYR A 181 -1.44 23.64 5.87
C TYR A 181 -2.02 25.02 6.10
N GLY A 182 -1.31 25.97 6.69
CA GLY A 182 -1.98 27.25 7.03
C GLY A 182 -2.16 28.23 5.87
N LYS A 183 -2.14 27.77 4.62
CA LYS A 183 -2.80 28.48 3.52
C LYS A 183 -4.29 28.11 3.39
N LEU A 184 -4.76 27.11 4.15
CA LEU A 184 -6.16 26.72 4.14
C LEU A 184 -7.04 27.85 4.71
N PRO A 185 -8.16 28.23 4.06
CA PRO A 185 -8.96 29.41 4.43
C PRO A 185 -9.50 29.41 5.86
N SER A 186 -9.68 28.24 6.46
CA SER A 186 -10.25 28.06 7.79
C SER A 186 -9.22 27.68 8.85
N PHE A 187 -7.92 27.65 8.52
CA PHE A 187 -6.86 27.17 9.38
C PHE A 187 -6.03 28.31 9.95
N ASP A 188 -6.06 28.45 11.27
CA ASP A 188 -5.27 29.42 12.03
C ASP A 188 -3.97 28.78 12.57
N LYS A 189 -2.84 29.24 12.01
CA LYS A 189 -1.49 28.77 12.35
C LYS A 189 -1.01 29.13 13.75
N THR A 190 -1.58 30.15 14.38
CA THR A 190 -1.17 30.57 15.73
C THR A 190 -2.05 29.87 16.76
N ALA A 191 -3.36 29.81 16.51
CA ALA A 191 -4.30 29.11 17.39
C ALA A 191 -3.95 27.61 17.52
N VAL A 192 -3.54 26.94 16.44
CA VAL A 192 -3.23 25.49 16.48
C VAL A 192 -2.15 25.11 17.50
N GLN A 193 -1.17 25.98 17.77
CA GLN A 193 -0.16 25.72 18.79
C GLN A 193 -0.78 25.69 20.18
N TYR A 194 -1.64 26.68 20.47
CA TYR A 194 -2.36 26.75 21.72
C TYR A 194 -3.33 25.55 21.88
N GLU A 195 -4.05 25.20 20.81
CA GLU A 195 -4.93 24.03 20.79
C GLU A 195 -4.19 22.73 21.09
N TRP A 196 -2.97 22.57 20.55
CA TRP A 196 -2.14 21.40 20.80
C TRP A 196 -1.71 21.30 22.26
N GLU A 197 -1.24 22.40 22.86
CA GLU A 197 -0.87 22.41 24.28
C GLU A 197 -2.06 22.04 25.18
N LEU A 198 -3.26 22.50 24.83
CA LEU A 198 -4.48 22.15 25.55
C LEU A 198 -4.90 20.68 25.39
N ILE A 199 -4.71 20.08 24.22
CA ILE A 199 -5.17 18.70 23.95
C ILE A 199 -4.20 17.64 24.46
N LYS A 200 -2.91 17.96 24.65
CA LYS A 200 -1.89 17.00 25.12
C LYS A 200 -2.20 16.38 26.47
N ALA A 201 -2.57 17.19 27.47
CA ALA A 201 -2.89 16.69 28.80
C ALA A 201 -4.06 15.68 28.81
N PRO A 202 -5.25 16.00 28.24
CA PRO A 202 -6.35 15.03 28.18
C PRO A 202 -6.06 13.83 27.27
N LEU A 203 -5.23 13.99 26.24
CA LEU A 203 -4.76 12.88 25.40
C LEU A 203 -3.86 11.93 26.19
N ALA A 204 -2.88 12.46 26.93
CA ALA A 204 -1.98 11.67 27.77
C ALA A 204 -2.73 10.92 28.88
N GLU A 205 -3.75 11.55 29.47
CA GLU A 205 -4.65 10.88 30.42
C GLU A 205 -5.40 9.72 29.76
N TYR A 206 -5.98 9.96 28.59
CA TYR A 206 -6.71 8.94 27.84
C TYR A 206 -5.82 7.74 27.47
N LEU A 207 -4.57 7.99 27.04
CA LEU A 207 -3.60 6.94 26.69
C LEU A 207 -3.24 6.03 27.88
N LYS A 208 -3.36 6.50 29.12
CA LYS A 208 -3.11 5.66 30.31
C LYS A 208 -4.20 4.62 30.54
N THR A 209 -5.43 4.94 30.16
CA THR A 209 -6.62 4.09 30.36
C THR A 209 -7.06 3.36 29.10
N SER A 210 -6.61 3.81 27.92
CA SER A 210 -7.01 3.24 26.63
C SER A 210 -6.40 1.87 26.43
N ILE A 211 -7.19 0.98 25.84
CA ILE A 211 -6.71 -0.28 25.28
C ILE A 211 -6.32 -0.03 23.81
N ASN A 212 -5.54 -0.91 23.20
CA ASN A 212 -5.24 -0.84 21.78
C ASN A 212 -6.54 -0.88 20.97
N HIS A 213 -6.79 0.19 20.21
CA HIS A 213 -7.92 0.34 19.31
C HIS A 213 -7.43 0.54 17.88
N LEU A 214 -8.24 0.14 16.90
CA LEU A 214 -8.02 0.49 15.50
C LEU A 214 -7.98 2.00 15.33
N ARG A 215 -7.29 2.51 14.31
CA ARG A 215 -6.99 3.94 14.14
C ARG A 215 -8.23 4.83 14.24
N ARG A 216 -9.29 4.45 13.52
CA ARG A 216 -10.56 5.17 13.48
C ARG A 216 -11.33 5.10 14.80
N GLN A 217 -11.25 3.95 15.48
CA GLN A 217 -11.94 3.74 16.75
C GLN A 217 -11.29 4.54 17.88
N PHE A 218 -9.95 4.59 17.91
CA PHE A 218 -9.20 5.37 18.89
C PHE A 218 -9.66 6.83 18.93
N TRP A 219 -9.61 7.51 17.78
CA TRP A 219 -9.98 8.92 17.68
C TRP A 219 -11.48 9.14 17.86
N LYS A 220 -12.33 8.22 17.38
CA LYS A 220 -13.78 8.30 17.61
C LYS A 220 -14.09 8.25 19.10
N SER A 221 -13.51 7.31 19.85
CA SER A 221 -13.71 7.18 21.29
C SER A 221 -13.22 8.42 22.04
N PHE A 222 -12.03 8.91 21.71
CA PHE A 222 -11.47 10.11 22.33
C PHE A 222 -12.32 11.36 22.05
N ILE A 223 -12.66 11.62 20.79
CA ILE A 223 -13.39 12.83 20.37
C ILE A 223 -14.83 12.81 20.91
N LEU A 224 -15.57 11.71 20.75
CA LEU A 224 -16.97 11.65 21.17
C LEU A 224 -17.11 11.86 22.67
N LEU A 225 -16.23 11.24 23.47
CA LEU A 225 -16.23 11.41 24.92
C LEU A 225 -15.99 12.86 25.33
N ARG A 226 -15.13 13.59 24.62
CA ARG A 226 -14.84 14.99 24.96
C ARG A 226 -15.92 15.94 24.46
N LYS A 227 -16.55 15.66 23.32
CA LYS A 227 -17.71 16.42 22.82
C LYS A 227 -18.92 16.32 23.75
N THR A 228 -19.17 15.16 24.35
CA THR A 228 -20.30 15.01 25.29
C THR A 228 -20.10 15.79 26.58
N VAL A 229 -18.84 15.99 27.00
CA VAL A 229 -18.50 16.75 28.22
C VAL A 229 -18.34 18.25 27.93
N ASN A 230 -17.95 18.63 26.72
CA ASN A 230 -17.70 20.02 26.32
C ASN A 230 -18.39 20.33 24.98
N GLU A 231 -19.50 21.04 25.04
CA GLU A 231 -20.29 21.46 23.87
C GLU A 231 -19.50 22.35 22.90
N HIS A 232 -18.44 23.03 23.37
CA HIS A 232 -17.62 23.93 22.58
C HIS A 232 -16.35 23.26 22.05
N PHE A 233 -16.20 21.94 22.22
CA PHE A 233 -15.00 21.19 21.82
C PHE A 233 -14.61 21.41 20.35
N ASP A 234 -15.58 21.40 19.43
CA ASP A 234 -15.33 21.61 18.00
C ASP A 234 -14.81 23.00 17.67
N GLN A 235 -15.24 24.01 18.43
CA GLN A 235 -14.78 25.39 18.28
C GLN A 235 -13.39 25.57 18.90
N GLN A 236 -13.17 24.92 20.04
CA GLN A 236 -11.92 25.01 20.80
C GLN A 236 -10.75 24.31 20.09
N PHE A 237 -10.97 23.19 19.39
CA PHE A 237 -9.92 22.39 18.75
C PHE A 237 -10.04 22.37 17.23
N LYS A 238 -10.60 23.43 16.64
CA LYS A 238 -10.92 23.50 15.21
C LYS A 238 -9.72 23.15 14.32
N ASN A 239 -8.54 23.68 14.61
CA ASN A 239 -7.36 23.50 13.77
C ASN A 239 -6.74 22.11 13.94
N ILE A 240 -6.70 21.61 15.17
CA ILE A 240 -6.27 20.23 15.46
C ILE A 240 -7.20 19.22 14.79
N LEU A 241 -8.51 19.43 14.82
CA LEU A 241 -9.48 18.56 14.15
C LEU A 241 -9.31 18.55 12.63
N VAL A 242 -8.89 19.67 12.03
CA VAL A 242 -8.53 19.70 10.59
C VAL A 242 -7.30 18.83 10.33
N LEU A 243 -6.20 18.99 11.10
CA LEU A 243 -5.00 18.16 10.93
C LEU A 243 -5.28 16.68 11.17
N LEU A 244 -6.09 16.37 12.17
CA LEU A 244 -6.51 15.01 12.46
C LEU A 244 -7.36 14.43 11.33
N SER A 245 -8.29 15.22 10.77
CA SER A 245 -9.08 14.78 9.62
C SER A 245 -8.20 14.46 8.42
N ILE A 246 -7.19 15.30 8.16
CA ILE A 246 -6.19 15.05 7.11
C ILE A 246 -5.45 13.74 7.38
N TYR A 247 -5.00 13.50 8.61
CA TYR A 247 -4.34 12.24 8.99
C TYR A 247 -5.25 11.03 8.78
N LEU A 248 -6.52 11.10 9.23
CA LEU A 248 -7.49 9.99 9.11
C LEU A 248 -7.89 9.70 7.67
N LEU A 249 -7.87 10.71 6.80
CA LEU A 249 -8.13 10.58 5.36
C LEU A 249 -6.88 10.15 4.57
N SER A 250 -5.68 10.36 5.12
CA SER A 250 -4.43 9.94 4.49
C SER A 250 -4.27 8.43 4.61
N THR A 251 -4.56 7.71 3.54
CA THR A 251 -4.34 6.27 3.52
C THR A 251 -2.84 5.98 3.63
N SER A 252 -2.46 5.04 4.50
CA SER A 252 -1.07 4.57 4.61
C SER A 252 -0.57 3.95 3.29
N ASN A 253 -1.51 3.48 2.46
CA ASN A 253 -1.24 2.71 1.26
C ASN A 253 -2.17 3.12 0.09
N ASN A 254 -1.61 3.22 -1.11
CA ASN A 254 -2.35 3.42 -2.35
C ASN A 254 -3.04 2.15 -2.86
N ALA A 255 -2.88 1.00 -2.17
CA ALA A 255 -3.47 -0.26 -2.60
C ALA A 255 -5.00 -0.23 -2.69
N GLU A 256 -5.69 0.61 -1.91
CA GLU A 256 -7.13 0.81 -2.09
C GLU A 256 -7.44 1.35 -3.49
N CYS A 257 -6.70 2.38 -3.92
CA CYS A 257 -6.80 2.91 -5.28
C CYS A 257 -6.39 1.86 -6.32
N GLU A 258 -5.31 1.10 -6.10
CA GLU A 258 -4.86 0.05 -7.02
C GLU A 258 -5.83 -1.14 -7.13
N ARG A 259 -6.53 -1.50 -6.05
CA ARG A 259 -7.64 -2.47 -6.08
C ARG A 259 -8.77 -1.94 -6.96
N GLY A 260 -9.12 -0.66 -6.80
CA GLY A 260 -10.05 0.05 -7.68
C GLY A 260 -9.62 0.05 -9.15
N PHE A 261 -8.36 0.41 -9.43
CA PHE A 261 -7.80 0.40 -10.79
C PHE A 261 -7.70 -1.00 -11.38
N SER A 262 -7.43 -2.03 -10.57
CA SER A 262 -7.41 -3.41 -11.03
C SER A 262 -8.79 -3.89 -11.44
N ALA A 263 -9.83 -3.55 -10.67
CA ALA A 263 -11.22 -3.80 -11.04
C ALA A 263 -11.62 -3.02 -12.31
N ALA A 264 -11.24 -1.74 -12.38
CA ALA A 264 -11.44 -0.89 -13.55
C ALA A 264 -10.77 -1.47 -14.80
N ASN A 265 -9.52 -1.92 -14.70
CA ASN A 265 -8.77 -2.54 -15.79
C ASN A 265 -9.45 -3.81 -16.32
N ARG A 266 -10.05 -4.64 -15.45
CA ARG A 266 -10.81 -5.82 -15.90
C ARG A 266 -11.99 -5.42 -16.78
N VAL A 267 -12.69 -4.35 -16.39
CA VAL A 267 -13.82 -3.82 -17.17
C VAL A 267 -13.33 -3.15 -18.46
N GLN A 268 -12.18 -2.45 -18.45
CA GLN A 268 -11.64 -1.80 -19.64
C GLN A 268 -11.03 -2.76 -20.67
N THR A 269 -10.45 -3.88 -20.21
CA THR A 269 -9.68 -4.79 -21.07
C THR A 269 -10.50 -5.98 -21.58
N ASN A 270 -11.55 -6.39 -20.86
CA ASN A 270 -12.40 -7.50 -21.30
C ASN A 270 -13.36 -7.05 -22.40
N GLY A 271 -13.09 -7.46 -23.65
CA GLY A 271 -13.76 -6.98 -24.86
C GLY A 271 -15.28 -7.16 -24.90
N ARG A 272 -15.87 -8.06 -24.09
CA ARG A 272 -17.32 -8.26 -24.01
C ARG A 272 -18.06 -7.27 -23.09
N SER A 273 -17.34 -6.59 -22.19
CA SER A 273 -17.92 -5.68 -21.20
C SER A 273 -17.16 -4.35 -21.13
N ARG A 274 -16.48 -4.00 -22.23
CA ARG A 274 -15.64 -2.81 -22.28
C ARG A 274 -16.47 -1.54 -22.18
N LEU A 275 -16.40 -0.89 -21.03
CA LEU A 275 -16.97 0.43 -20.83
C LEU A 275 -16.04 1.51 -21.41
N LEU A 276 -16.64 2.59 -21.89
CA LEU A 276 -15.91 3.81 -22.23
C LEU A 276 -15.27 4.39 -20.97
N ARG A 277 -14.13 5.06 -21.13
CA ARG A 277 -13.35 5.59 -20.01
C ARG A 277 -14.17 6.57 -19.17
N GLU A 278 -14.95 7.42 -19.82
CA GLU A 278 -15.81 8.42 -19.19
C GLU A 278 -16.93 7.77 -18.36
N THR A 279 -17.53 6.70 -18.88
CA THR A 279 -18.56 5.91 -18.18
C THR A 279 -17.96 5.22 -16.95
N LEU A 280 -16.76 4.67 -17.09
CA LEU A 280 -16.07 4.03 -15.98
C LEU A 280 -15.65 5.03 -14.91
N ASP A 281 -15.12 6.19 -15.29
CA ASP A 281 -14.78 7.26 -14.35
C ASP A 281 -16.03 7.74 -13.60
N THR A 282 -17.18 7.83 -14.27
CA THR A 282 -18.46 8.15 -13.63
C THR A 282 -18.89 7.06 -12.64
N LEU A 283 -18.76 5.78 -13.02
CA LEU A 283 -19.09 4.64 -12.16
C LEU A 283 -18.17 4.53 -10.93
N LEU A 284 -16.88 4.78 -11.11
CA LEU A 284 -15.91 4.80 -10.01
C LEU A 284 -16.21 5.95 -9.06
N ASN A 285 -16.52 7.14 -9.58
CA ASN A 285 -16.94 8.28 -8.76
C ASN A 285 -18.24 7.99 -8.01
N ILE A 286 -19.22 7.36 -8.64
CA ILE A 286 -20.43 6.89 -7.95
C ILE A 286 -20.02 5.93 -6.82
N ARG A 287 -19.24 4.88 -7.10
CA ARG A 287 -18.79 3.92 -6.08
C ARG A 287 -18.05 4.56 -4.91
N LEU A 288 -17.23 5.58 -5.16
CA LEU A 288 -16.48 6.33 -4.13
C LEU A 288 -17.38 7.27 -3.31
N LEU A 289 -18.43 7.81 -3.91
CA LEU A 289 -19.39 8.70 -3.24
C LEU A 289 -20.49 7.93 -2.50
N LEU A 290 -20.70 6.67 -2.84
CA LEU A 290 -21.59 5.76 -2.13
C LEU A 290 -20.91 5.28 -0.84
N SER A 291 -21.40 5.73 0.31
CA SER A 291 -21.04 5.14 1.61
C SER A 291 -21.32 3.62 1.61
N ASP A 292 -20.57 2.84 2.40
CA ASP A 292 -20.84 1.39 2.59
C ASP A 292 -22.28 1.08 2.99
N ASP A 293 -22.99 2.07 3.53
CA ASP A 293 -24.43 2.04 3.62
C ASP A 293 -25.08 2.46 2.28
N VAL A 294 -25.28 1.46 1.43
CA VAL A 294 -26.00 1.58 0.14
C VAL A 294 -27.44 2.10 0.34
N ARG A 295 -27.96 2.09 1.57
CA ARG A 295 -29.31 2.54 1.93
C ARG A 295 -29.38 4.02 2.29
N SER A 296 -28.26 4.76 2.31
CA SER A 296 -28.33 6.19 2.58
C SER A 296 -29.13 6.91 1.47
N GLN A 297 -29.97 7.89 1.84
CA GLN A 297 -30.74 8.67 0.87
C GLN A 297 -29.84 9.35 -0.18
N ARG A 298 -28.62 9.74 0.21
CA ARG A 298 -27.61 10.29 -0.69
C ARG A 298 -27.17 9.26 -1.73
N CYS A 299 -27.02 7.99 -1.34
CA CYS A 299 -26.67 6.90 -2.23
C CYS A 299 -27.78 6.62 -3.27
N GLN A 300 -29.02 6.55 -2.80
CA GLN A 300 -30.19 6.38 -3.67
C GLN A 300 -30.31 7.52 -4.66
N PHE A 301 -30.17 8.77 -4.21
CA PHE A 301 -30.22 9.95 -5.07
C PHE A 301 -29.14 9.94 -6.17
N VAL A 302 -27.89 9.58 -5.83
CA VAL A 302 -26.80 9.52 -6.81
C VAL A 302 -27.02 8.38 -7.81
N ALA A 303 -27.50 7.22 -7.35
CA ALA A 303 -27.81 6.08 -8.22
C ALA A 303 -29.00 6.36 -9.16
N GLU A 304 -30.06 7.00 -8.65
CA GLU A 304 -31.22 7.44 -9.42
C GLU A 304 -30.82 8.46 -10.49
N LYS A 305 -30.03 9.47 -10.14
CA LYS A 305 -29.53 10.47 -11.10
C LYS A 305 -28.63 9.88 -12.18
N ALA A 306 -27.79 8.89 -11.82
CA ALA A 306 -26.97 8.17 -12.78
C ALA A 306 -27.83 7.31 -13.72
N PHE A 307 -28.84 6.62 -13.18
CA PHE A 307 -29.79 5.82 -13.95
C PHE A 307 -30.62 6.68 -14.90
N GLU A 308 -31.15 7.81 -14.44
CA GLU A 308 -31.85 8.80 -15.26
C GLU A 308 -30.93 9.30 -16.39
N SER A 309 -29.67 9.67 -16.07
CA SER A 309 -28.71 10.11 -17.08
C SER A 309 -28.30 9.02 -18.09
N TRP A 310 -28.32 7.74 -17.71
CA TRP A 310 -28.04 6.63 -18.63
C TRP A 310 -29.25 6.28 -19.50
N ASN A 311 -30.47 6.49 -18.99
CA ASN A 311 -31.70 6.19 -19.71
C ASN A 311 -32.25 7.37 -20.51
N ASP A 312 -31.75 8.60 -20.32
CA ASP A 312 -32.00 9.74 -21.21
C ASP A 312 -31.23 9.58 -22.55
N HIS A 313 -31.47 8.44 -23.19
CA HIS A 313 -31.07 8.13 -24.54
C HIS A 313 -32.07 8.77 -25.51
N GLU A 314 -32.06 10.10 -25.64
CA GLU A 314 -32.55 10.72 -26.89
C GLU A 314 -32.01 12.12 -27.23
N SER A 315 -31.32 12.82 -26.32
CA SER A 315 -30.76 14.13 -26.70
C SER A 315 -29.34 14.37 -26.19
N ASN A 316 -28.40 14.40 -27.15
CA ASN A 316 -27.07 15.00 -27.08
C ASN A 316 -26.04 14.38 -26.12
N ARG A 317 -25.11 13.62 -26.71
CA ARG A 317 -23.81 13.23 -26.16
C ARG A 317 -22.91 14.45 -25.85
N ARG A 318 -23.27 15.26 -24.86
CA ARG A 318 -22.36 16.18 -24.17
C ARG A 318 -22.46 15.91 -22.68
N TYR A 319 -21.70 14.92 -22.24
CA TYR A 319 -21.57 14.57 -20.83
C TYR A 319 -21.09 15.77 -20.01
N PRO A 320 -21.61 15.96 -18.78
CA PRO A 320 -21.11 16.99 -17.89
C PRO A 320 -19.65 16.68 -17.56
N ARG A 321 -18.76 17.64 -17.85
CA ARG A 321 -17.40 17.64 -17.31
C ARG A 321 -17.49 17.88 -15.81
N THR A 322 -17.58 16.84 -15.00
CA THR A 322 -17.27 16.93 -13.57
C THR A 322 -15.78 17.16 -13.44
N LYS A 323 -15.38 18.44 -13.50
CA LYS A 323 -14.02 18.87 -13.22
C LYS A 323 -13.82 18.72 -11.71
N LEU A 324 -13.27 17.60 -11.28
CA LEU A 324 -12.82 17.44 -9.91
C LEU A 324 -11.62 18.39 -9.72
N ILE A 325 -11.84 19.52 -9.05
CA ILE A 325 -10.75 20.38 -8.57
C ILE A 325 -10.30 19.78 -7.24
N ILE A 326 -9.39 18.82 -7.29
CA ILE A 326 -8.46 18.55 -6.18
C ILE A 326 -7.10 18.31 -6.82
N ASP A 327 -6.50 19.39 -7.27
CA ASP A 327 -5.09 19.42 -7.66
C ASP A 327 -4.37 20.16 -6.53
N VAL A 328 -4.00 19.42 -5.49
CA VAL A 328 -2.96 19.85 -4.55
C VAL A 328 -1.83 18.87 -4.77
N THR A 329 -0.92 19.23 -5.66
CA THR A 329 0.32 18.50 -5.86
C THR A 329 1.08 18.46 -4.53
N ASP A 330 1.39 17.25 -4.05
CA ASP A 330 2.10 17.02 -2.79
C ASP A 330 3.54 17.58 -2.80
N ASP A 331 4.06 17.93 -3.98
CA ASP A 331 5.47 18.20 -4.24
C ASP A 331 5.94 19.65 -4.01
N TYR A 332 5.14 20.53 -3.39
CA TYR A 332 5.66 21.85 -3.01
C TYR A 332 6.47 21.76 -1.71
N GLU A 333 7.78 21.53 -1.85
CA GLU A 333 8.76 21.88 -0.83
C GLU A 333 8.89 23.41 -0.77
N PRO A 334 8.65 24.06 0.38
CA PRO A 334 8.95 25.47 0.52
C PRO A 334 10.47 25.66 0.42
N SER A 335 10.91 26.29 -0.66
CA SER A 335 12.29 26.75 -0.82
C SER A 335 12.71 27.55 0.41
N THR A 336 13.72 27.06 1.13
CA THR A 336 14.40 27.84 2.15
C THR A 336 14.99 29.08 1.48
N GLN A 337 14.41 30.24 1.78
CA GLN A 337 15.02 31.52 1.41
C GLN A 337 16.39 31.59 2.09
N LYS A 338 17.45 31.38 1.31
CA LYS A 338 18.81 31.76 1.70
C LYS A 338 18.79 33.25 1.99
N GLY A 339 19.02 33.59 3.26
CA GLY A 339 19.17 34.97 3.72
C GLY A 339 20.25 35.67 2.90
N VAL A 340 19.83 36.73 2.21
CA VAL A 340 20.70 37.78 1.73
C VAL A 340 21.02 38.66 2.95
N GLY A 341 22.24 38.54 3.48
CA GLY A 341 22.91 39.63 4.19
C GLY A 341 24.05 40.06 3.28
N VAL A 342 23.91 41.10 2.47
CA VAL A 342 24.01 42.53 2.81
C VAL A 342 25.18 42.79 3.76
N GLY A 343 26.31 43.15 3.16
CA GLY A 343 27.40 43.76 3.88
C GLY A 343 27.02 45.16 4.38
N LYS A 344 27.57 45.49 5.55
CA LYS A 344 28.32 46.71 5.80
C LYS A 344 29.46 46.37 6.75
#